data_AF-A0A1C6BWJ7-F1
#
_entry.id   AF-A0A1C6BWJ7-F1
#
_cell.length_a   1.000
_cell.length_b   1.000
_cell.length_c   1.000
_cell.angle_alpha   90.00
_cell.angle_beta   90.00
_cell.angle_gamma   90.00
#
_symmetry.space_group_name_H-M   'P 1'
#
loop_
_entity.id
_entity.type
_entity.pdbx_description
1 polymer ?
#
loop_
_entity_poly.entity_id
_entity_poly.type
_entity_poly.pdbx_seq_one_letter_code
_entity_poly.pdbx_strand_id
1 'polypeptide(L)'
;MKLIYEHGEREIPAGQFFNGNPDYELGKFERFEAVPNDPDALQSLLQEERRSREQLPPGDFKAHIAALRDGLIETEARRIVREMKRHDTPNSPNKTHFMVELSPAFMQLAATKDTDRLFSMLPYKTLAFSKIEGRHGTYALIDKGENRDRKIRKPRPSIRAQLKADKAKTAPKKAAAKTKNHDMEV
;
A
#
# COMPACT_ATOMS: atom_id res chain seq x y z
N MET A 1 38.77 -25.57 -16.34
CA MET A 1 38.07 -26.50 -15.44
C MET A 1 39.10 -27.42 -14.80
N LYS A 2 38.92 -27.81 -13.55
CA LYS A 2 39.89 -28.62 -12.81
C LYS A 2 39.29 -29.98 -12.47
N LEU A 3 39.98 -31.07 -12.80
CA LEU A 3 39.61 -32.42 -12.41
C LEU A 3 40.45 -32.83 -11.20
N ILE A 4 39.81 -33.45 -10.22
CA ILE A 4 40.43 -33.94 -9.00
C ILE A 4 40.40 -35.45 -9.01
N TYR A 5 41.57 -36.03 -8.76
CA TYR A 5 41.83 -37.45 -8.68
C TYR A 5 42.45 -37.77 -7.31
N GLU A 6 42.45 -39.06 -6.93
CA GLU A 6 42.99 -39.51 -5.64
C GLU A 6 44.43 -39.05 -5.37
N HIS A 7 45.28 -38.94 -6.41
CA HIS A 7 46.70 -38.65 -6.27
C HIS A 7 47.11 -37.31 -6.90
N GLY A 8 46.16 -36.46 -7.29
CA GLY A 8 46.47 -35.14 -7.82
C GLY A 8 45.34 -34.48 -8.61
N GLU A 9 45.71 -33.42 -9.33
CA GLU A 9 44.77 -32.56 -10.05
C GLU A 9 45.20 -32.35 -11.49
N ARG A 10 44.22 -32.18 -12.38
CA ARG A 10 44.44 -31.96 -13.81
C ARG A 10 43.59 -30.81 -14.31
N GLU A 11 44.21 -29.83 -14.95
CA GLU A 11 43.49 -28.73 -15.60
C GLU A 11 43.13 -29.08 -17.04
N ILE A 12 41.89 -28.76 -17.42
CA ILE A 12 41.35 -28.95 -18.76
C ILE A 12 40.82 -27.60 -19.27
N PRO A 13 41.16 -27.21 -20.52
CA PRO A 13 40.69 -25.96 -21.11
C PRO A 13 39.16 -25.97 -21.30
N ALA A 14 38.58 -24.78 -21.32
CA ALA A 14 37.13 -24.61 -21.45
C ALA A 14 36.62 -25.18 -22.78
N GLY A 15 35.51 -25.93 -22.72
CA GLY A 15 34.88 -26.55 -23.90
C GLY A 15 35.51 -27.86 -24.35
N GLN A 16 36.60 -28.30 -23.74
CA GLN A 16 37.16 -29.63 -24.00
C GLN A 16 36.34 -30.70 -23.26
N PHE A 17 35.95 -31.73 -24.01
CA PHE A 17 35.28 -32.90 -23.45
C PHE A 17 36.23 -33.68 -22.54
N PHE A 18 35.73 -34.11 -21.37
CA PHE A 18 36.42 -35.02 -20.47
C PHE A 18 35.47 -36.10 -19.97
N ASN A 19 36.03 -37.22 -19.53
CA ASN A 19 35.32 -38.30 -18.87
C ASN A 19 35.91 -38.53 -17.47
N GLY A 20 35.10 -39.03 -16.55
CA GLY A 20 35.53 -39.37 -15.17
C GLY A 20 36.28 -40.69 -15.11
N ASN A 21 37.05 -41.04 -16.15
CA ASN A 21 37.82 -42.28 -16.18
C ASN A 21 39.04 -42.15 -15.25
N PRO A 22 39.46 -43.26 -14.61
CA PRO A 22 40.68 -43.27 -13.82
C PRO A 22 41.88 -42.97 -14.72
N ASP A 23 42.78 -42.13 -14.21
CA ASP A 23 44.05 -41.80 -14.85
C ASP A 23 45.12 -42.76 -14.32
N TYR A 24 46.02 -43.22 -15.18
CA TYR A 24 47.05 -44.20 -14.80
C TYR A 24 48.02 -43.62 -13.75
N GLU A 25 48.28 -42.30 -13.81
CA GLU A 25 49.21 -41.62 -12.91
C GLU A 25 48.50 -40.99 -11.71
N LEU A 26 47.29 -40.45 -11.91
CA LEU A 26 46.56 -39.72 -10.86
C LEU A 26 45.55 -40.59 -10.09
N GLY A 27 45.29 -41.82 -10.54
CA GLY A 27 44.39 -42.77 -9.90
C GLY A 27 42.92 -42.53 -10.23
N LYS A 28 42.02 -42.87 -9.31
CA LYS A 28 40.58 -42.76 -9.54
C LYS A 28 40.14 -41.29 -9.60
N PHE A 29 39.25 -40.99 -10.55
CA PHE A 29 38.58 -39.70 -10.60
C PHE A 29 37.63 -39.53 -9.40
N GLU A 30 37.73 -38.39 -8.71
CA GLU A 30 36.87 -38.06 -7.58
C GLU A 30 35.77 -37.07 -7.97
N ARG A 31 36.16 -35.88 -8.47
CA ARG A 31 35.23 -34.79 -8.80
C ARG A 31 35.86 -33.80 -9.76
N PHE A 32 35.04 -32.89 -10.29
CA PHE A 32 35.52 -31.74 -11.05
C PHE A 32 35.10 -30.44 -10.36
N GLU A 33 35.88 -29.40 -10.57
CA GLU A 33 35.62 -28.03 -10.13
C GLU A 33 35.60 -27.11 -11.35
N ALA A 34 34.46 -26.45 -11.56
CA ALA A 34 34.28 -25.47 -12.62
C ALA A 34 34.84 -24.12 -12.15
N VAL A 35 36.12 -23.89 -12.45
CA VAL A 35 36.77 -22.60 -12.21
C VAL A 35 36.38 -21.63 -13.35
N PRO A 36 35.91 -20.41 -13.04
CA PRO A 36 35.67 -19.37 -14.04
C PRO A 36 36.96 -19.08 -14.84
N ASN A 37 36.83 -18.76 -16.12
CA ASN A 37 37.98 -18.38 -16.95
C ASN A 37 38.70 -17.13 -16.42
N ASP A 38 37.95 -16.24 -15.76
CA ASP A 38 38.46 -15.04 -15.09
C ASP A 38 37.65 -14.81 -13.79
N PRO A 39 38.21 -15.15 -12.63
CA PRO A 39 37.53 -14.99 -11.35
C PRO A 39 37.36 -13.52 -10.96
N ASP A 40 38.29 -12.64 -11.35
CA ASP A 40 38.27 -11.22 -11.01
C ASP A 40 37.18 -10.48 -11.80
N ALA A 41 37.02 -10.84 -13.08
CA ALA A 41 35.93 -10.33 -13.91
C ALA A 41 34.55 -10.77 -13.36
N LEU A 42 34.42 -12.03 -12.94
CA LEU A 42 33.19 -12.53 -12.33
C LEU A 42 32.89 -11.81 -11.01
N GLN A 43 33.89 -11.61 -10.16
CA GLN A 43 33.73 -10.91 -8.89
C GLN A 43 33.29 -9.46 -9.10
N SER A 44 33.87 -8.78 -10.09
CA SER A 44 33.50 -7.41 -10.47
C SER A 44 32.06 -7.33 -10.96
N LEU A 45 31.65 -8.26 -11.84
CA LEU A 45 30.28 -8.35 -12.34
C LEU A 45 29.27 -8.58 -11.20
N LEU A 46 29.57 -9.50 -10.26
CA LEU A 46 28.70 -9.75 -9.11
C LEU A 46 28.61 -8.54 -8.16
N GLN A 47 29.70 -7.80 -7.98
CA GLN A 47 29.68 -6.56 -7.20
C GLN A 47 28.84 -5.48 -7.88
N GLU A 48 28.93 -5.35 -9.20
CA GLU A 48 28.13 -4.40 -9.97
C GLU A 48 26.64 -4.75 -9.93
N GLU A 49 26.31 -6.03 -10.07
CA GLU A 49 24.95 -6.56 -9.97
C GLU A 49 24.36 -6.35 -8.56
N ARG A 50 25.18 -6.54 -7.52
CA ARG A 50 24.78 -6.22 -6.15
C ARG A 50 24.56 -4.71 -5.95
N ARG A 51 25.46 -3.86 -6.45
CA ARG A 51 25.33 -2.39 -6.36
C ARG A 51 24.11 -1.87 -7.11
N SER A 52 23.77 -2.46 -8.25
CA SER A 52 22.58 -2.06 -9.03
C SER A 52 21.29 -2.43 -8.30
N ARG A 53 21.24 -3.61 -7.65
CA ARG A 53 20.13 -4.01 -6.77
C ARG A 53 20.02 -3.15 -5.52
N GLU A 54 21.14 -2.82 -4.87
CA GLU A 54 21.16 -1.95 -3.68
C GLU A 54 20.69 -0.52 -3.99
N GLN A 55 20.88 -0.03 -5.22
CA GLN A 55 20.39 1.28 -5.65
C GLN A 55 18.87 1.32 -5.87
N LEU A 56 18.22 0.18 -6.07
CA LEU A 56 16.76 0.13 -6.19
C LEU A 56 16.14 0.14 -4.79
N PRO A 57 15.39 1.20 -4.41
CA PRO A 57 14.73 1.21 -3.11
C PRO A 57 13.71 0.07 -3.06
N PRO A 58 13.67 -0.72 -1.97
CA PRO A 58 12.62 -1.72 -1.81
C PRO A 58 11.25 -1.02 -1.85
N GLY A 59 10.33 -1.55 -2.65
CA GLY A 59 8.99 -0.97 -2.78
C GLY A 59 8.27 -0.91 -1.44
N ASP A 60 7.59 0.20 -1.15
CA ASP A 60 6.77 0.33 0.05
C ASP A 60 5.40 -0.34 -0.15
N PHE A 61 5.37 -1.66 0.07
CA PHE A 61 4.13 -2.44 0.00
C PHE A 61 3.05 -1.93 0.96
N LYS A 62 3.45 -1.39 2.11
CA LYS A 62 2.50 -0.84 3.09
C LYS A 62 1.81 0.40 2.55
N ALA A 63 2.57 1.31 1.93
CA ALA A 63 2.00 2.47 1.24
C ALA A 63 1.11 2.05 0.06
N HIS A 64 1.52 1.04 -0.72
CA HIS A 64 0.72 0.55 -1.83
C HIS A 64 -0.61 -0.06 -1.37
N ILE A 65 -0.59 -0.93 -0.35
CA ILE A 65 -1.80 -1.52 0.23
C ILE A 65 -2.71 -0.43 0.82
N ALA A 66 -2.14 0.58 1.47
CA ALA A 66 -2.93 1.71 1.98
C ALA A 66 -3.63 2.48 0.84
N ALA A 67 -2.91 2.76 -0.25
CA ALA A 67 -3.49 3.41 -1.43
C ALA A 67 -4.61 2.58 -2.07
N LEU A 68 -4.45 1.25 -2.14
CA LEU A 68 -5.50 0.35 -2.63
C LEU A 68 -6.75 0.38 -1.75
N ARG A 69 -6.58 0.39 -0.41
CA ARG A 69 -7.71 0.53 0.52
C ARG A 69 -8.41 1.87 0.39
N ASP A 70 -7.65 2.96 0.27
CA ASP A 70 -8.21 4.29 0.09
C ASP A 70 -9.00 4.38 -1.23
N GLY A 71 -8.51 3.76 -2.31
CA GLY A 71 -9.21 3.66 -3.59
C GLY A 71 -10.49 2.81 -3.52
N LEU A 72 -10.48 1.71 -2.76
CA LEU A 72 -11.65 0.86 -2.52
C LEU A 72 -12.75 1.63 -1.77
N ILE A 73 -12.41 2.39 -0.72
CA ILE A 73 -13.35 3.23 0.03
C ILE A 73 -13.89 4.36 -0.85
N GLU A 74 -13.03 5.04 -1.60
CA GLU A 74 -13.45 6.15 -2.45
C GLU A 74 -14.41 5.69 -3.56
N THR A 75 -14.14 4.54 -4.16
CA THR A 75 -14.99 3.94 -5.19
C THR A 75 -16.38 3.62 -4.63
N GLU A 76 -16.44 3.01 -3.44
CA GLU A 76 -17.71 2.71 -2.79
C GLU A 76 -18.47 3.98 -2.38
N ALA A 77 -17.77 5.01 -1.88
CA ALA A 77 -18.40 6.29 -1.56
C ALA A 77 -19.04 6.95 -2.79
N ARG A 78 -18.33 6.96 -3.93
CA ARG A 78 -18.87 7.49 -5.19
C ARG A 78 -20.05 6.68 -5.70
N ARG A 79 -20.01 5.34 -5.55
CA ARG A 79 -21.13 4.45 -5.88
C ARG A 79 -22.35 4.80 -5.05
N ILE A 80 -22.23 4.87 -3.72
CA ILE A 80 -23.34 5.19 -2.83
C ILE A 80 -23.93 6.57 -3.17
N VAL A 81 -23.11 7.60 -3.36
CA VAL A 81 -23.61 8.93 -3.73
C VAL A 81 -24.36 8.89 -5.06
N ARG A 82 -23.87 8.15 -6.05
CA ARG A 82 -24.53 8.00 -7.36
C ARG A 82 -25.88 7.30 -7.23
N GLU A 83 -25.93 6.17 -6.53
CA GLU A 83 -27.17 5.41 -6.33
C GLU A 83 -28.20 6.20 -5.50
N MET A 84 -27.75 6.93 -4.49
CA MET A 84 -28.63 7.82 -3.70
C MET A 84 -29.28 8.91 -4.57
N LYS A 85 -28.58 9.41 -5.59
CA LYS A 85 -29.12 10.38 -6.55
C LYS A 85 -30.05 9.75 -7.58
N ARG A 86 -29.88 8.47 -7.88
CA ARG A 86 -30.63 7.76 -8.92
C ARG A 86 -32.10 7.54 -8.54
N HIS A 87 -32.41 7.46 -7.25
CA HIS A 87 -33.77 7.24 -6.79
C HIS A 87 -34.54 8.56 -6.67
N ASP A 88 -35.66 8.73 -7.38
CA ASP A 88 -36.48 9.94 -7.24
C ASP A 88 -37.37 9.92 -5.99
N THR A 89 -37.77 8.72 -5.55
CA THR A 89 -38.63 8.52 -4.38
C THR A 89 -37.96 7.66 -3.31
N PRO A 90 -38.30 7.86 -2.01
CA PRO A 90 -37.77 7.04 -0.93
C PRO A 90 -38.09 5.55 -1.14
N ASN A 91 -37.07 4.70 -1.09
CA ASN A 91 -37.14 3.27 -1.38
C ASN A 91 -37.08 2.38 -0.12
N SER A 92 -37.19 2.97 1.08
CA SER A 92 -37.36 2.21 2.32
C SER A 92 -38.74 1.54 2.42
N PRO A 93 -38.89 0.44 3.19
CA PRO A 93 -40.18 -0.21 3.40
C PRO A 93 -41.30 0.75 3.82
N ASN A 94 -40.96 1.74 4.65
CA ASN A 94 -41.89 2.75 5.16
C ASN A 94 -41.92 4.04 4.30
N LYS A 95 -41.19 4.08 3.18
CA LYS A 95 -41.04 5.25 2.28
C LYS A 95 -40.58 6.54 2.98
N THR A 96 -39.83 6.40 4.07
CA THR A 96 -39.29 7.51 4.87
C THR A 96 -37.85 7.85 4.56
N HIS A 97 -37.09 6.90 4.03
CA HIS A 97 -35.65 7.02 3.81
C HIS A 97 -35.27 6.60 2.39
N PHE A 98 -34.19 7.18 1.89
CA PHE A 98 -33.44 6.64 0.78
C PHE A 98 -32.43 5.63 1.33
N MET A 99 -32.34 4.47 0.68
CA MET A 99 -31.41 3.40 1.05
C MET A 99 -30.61 2.90 -0.14
N VAL A 100 -29.34 2.63 0.11
CA VAL A 100 -28.42 1.98 -0.84
C VAL A 100 -27.66 0.89 -0.11
N GLU A 101 -27.60 -0.30 -0.69
CA GLU A 101 -26.83 -1.40 -0.13
C GLU A 101 -25.33 -1.17 -0.31
N LEU A 102 -24.58 -1.29 0.79
CA LEU A 102 -23.12 -1.34 0.74
C LEU A 102 -22.72 -2.59 -0.05
N SER A 103 -21.76 -2.44 -0.97
CA SER A 103 -21.32 -3.55 -1.82
C SER A 103 -20.92 -4.77 -0.98
N PRO A 104 -21.44 -5.97 -1.27
CA PRO A 104 -21.01 -7.18 -0.60
C PRO A 104 -19.50 -7.41 -0.72
N ALA A 105 -18.92 -7.10 -1.88
CA ALA A 105 -17.47 -7.21 -2.10
C ALA A 105 -16.69 -6.20 -1.24
N PHE A 106 -17.21 -4.97 -1.08
CA PHE A 106 -16.63 -4.00 -0.16
C PHE A 106 -16.67 -4.52 1.28
N MET A 107 -17.81 -5.05 1.72
CA MET A 107 -17.98 -5.57 3.09
C MET A 107 -17.09 -6.78 3.40
N GLN A 108 -16.73 -7.59 2.40
CA GLN A 108 -15.80 -8.72 2.57
C GLN A 108 -14.34 -8.26 2.70
N LEU A 109 -13.97 -7.16 2.04
CA LEU A 109 -12.58 -6.66 2.00
C LEU A 109 -12.30 -5.57 3.04
N ALA A 110 -13.34 -4.82 3.44
CA ALA A 110 -13.22 -3.67 4.32
C ALA A 110 -13.06 -4.09 5.78
N ALA A 111 -12.12 -3.45 6.48
CA ALA A 111 -12.09 -3.49 7.94
C ALA A 111 -13.11 -2.51 8.53
N THR A 112 -13.38 -2.63 9.83
CA THR A 112 -14.25 -1.69 10.58
C THR A 112 -13.79 -0.23 10.48
N LYS A 113 -12.48 0.01 10.41
CA LYS A 113 -11.93 1.36 10.20
C LYS A 113 -12.22 1.91 8.80
N ASP A 114 -12.33 1.02 7.81
CA ASP A 114 -12.60 1.40 6.43
C ASP A 114 -14.09 1.78 6.27
N THR A 115 -14.98 1.13 7.02
CA THR A 115 -16.40 1.53 7.10
C THR A 115 -16.58 2.90 7.79
N ASP A 116 -15.81 3.20 8.84
CA ASP A 116 -15.86 4.52 9.49
C ASP A 116 -15.34 5.64 8.57
N ARG A 117 -14.30 5.34 7.78
CA ARG A 117 -13.79 6.23 6.74
C ARG A 117 -14.83 6.44 5.65
N LEU A 118 -15.49 5.38 5.17
CA LEU A 118 -16.58 5.47 4.21
C LEU A 118 -17.70 6.38 4.73
N PHE A 119 -18.14 6.17 5.97
CA PHE A 119 -19.15 7.01 6.62
C PHE A 119 -18.73 8.49 6.64
N SER A 120 -17.46 8.77 6.96
CA SER A 120 -16.91 10.13 7.00
C SER A 120 -16.80 10.80 5.61
N MET A 121 -16.62 10.02 4.55
CA MET A 121 -16.56 10.52 3.17
C MET A 121 -17.94 10.88 2.60
N LEU A 122 -19.00 10.28 3.11
CA LEU A 122 -20.35 10.54 2.62
C LEU A 122 -20.85 11.91 3.09
N PRO A 123 -21.44 12.73 2.20
CA PRO A 123 -21.74 14.14 2.49
C PRO A 123 -23.10 14.38 3.17
N TYR A 124 -23.64 13.36 3.86
CA TYR A 124 -25.01 13.37 4.38
C TYR A 124 -25.01 13.49 5.90
N LYS A 125 -25.89 14.33 6.45
CA LYS A 125 -25.98 14.56 7.89
C LYS A 125 -26.78 13.47 8.61
N THR A 126 -27.87 13.04 8.02
CA THR A 126 -28.77 12.00 8.57
C THR A 126 -28.34 10.59 8.16
N LEU A 127 -27.06 10.39 7.81
CA LEU A 127 -26.56 9.10 7.34
C LEU A 127 -26.56 8.09 8.49
N ALA A 128 -27.08 6.91 8.24
CA ALA A 128 -26.93 5.76 9.13
C ALA A 128 -26.59 4.50 8.33
N PHE A 129 -25.79 3.60 8.93
CA PHE A 129 -25.60 2.25 8.41
C PHE A 129 -26.39 1.27 9.27
N SER A 130 -27.33 0.54 8.68
CA SER A 130 -28.08 -0.49 9.40
C SER A 130 -28.42 -1.69 8.53
N LYS A 131 -28.65 -2.82 9.19
CA LYS A 131 -29.29 -3.98 8.56
C LYS A 131 -30.79 -3.79 8.64
N ILE A 132 -31.50 -4.25 7.62
CA ILE A 132 -32.95 -4.16 7.56
C ILE A 132 -33.51 -5.55 7.77
N GLU A 133 -34.47 -5.70 8.68
CA GLU A 133 -35.14 -6.98 8.90
C GLU A 133 -35.79 -7.48 7.61
N GLY A 134 -35.58 -8.75 7.28
CA GLY A 134 -36.08 -9.36 6.04
C GLY A 134 -35.29 -9.03 4.78
N ARG A 135 -34.16 -8.30 4.87
CA ARG A 135 -33.23 -8.10 3.73
C ARG A 135 -31.80 -8.50 4.09
N HIS A 136 -31.09 -9.03 3.12
CA HIS A 136 -29.66 -9.29 3.24
C HIS A 136 -28.87 -7.99 2.99
N GLY A 137 -27.70 -7.88 3.63
CA GLY A 137 -26.79 -6.75 3.46
C GLY A 137 -26.90 -5.65 4.51
N THR A 138 -25.95 -4.73 4.46
CA THR A 138 -25.93 -3.50 5.25
C THR A 138 -26.28 -2.33 4.33
N TYR A 139 -27.18 -1.47 4.77
CA TYR A 139 -27.68 -0.37 3.97
C TYR A 139 -27.19 0.95 4.53
N ALA A 140 -26.83 1.86 3.65
CA ALA A 140 -26.74 3.28 3.93
C ALA A 140 -28.13 3.89 3.82
N LEU A 141 -28.59 4.55 4.88
CA LEU A 141 -29.90 5.20 4.96
C LEU A 141 -29.74 6.70 5.14
N ILE A 142 -30.59 7.46 4.49
CA ILE A 142 -30.65 8.93 4.57
C ILE A 142 -32.13 9.33 4.63
N ASP A 143 -32.47 10.35 5.42
CA ASP A 143 -33.83 10.88 5.49
C ASP A 143 -34.29 11.41 4.13
N LYS A 144 -35.59 11.31 3.84
CA LYS A 144 -36.20 11.82 2.59
C LYS A 144 -35.93 13.32 2.34
N GLY A 145 -35.74 14.12 3.38
CA GLY A 145 -35.53 15.56 3.31
C GLY A 145 -34.07 16.01 3.22
N GLU A 146 -33.09 15.10 3.31
CA GLU A 146 -31.68 15.48 3.18
C GLU A 146 -31.32 15.79 1.72
N ASN A 147 -30.46 16.79 1.52
CA ASN A 147 -29.95 17.14 0.19
C ASN A 147 -28.99 16.07 -0.34
N ARG A 148 -29.39 15.41 -1.43
CA ARG A 148 -28.65 14.32 -2.09
C ARG A 148 -27.67 14.78 -3.16
N ASP A 149 -27.73 16.02 -3.62
CA ASP A 149 -26.92 16.54 -4.73
C ASP A 149 -25.46 16.86 -4.37
N ARG A 150 -25.04 16.54 -3.15
CA ARG A 150 -23.69 16.77 -2.67
C ARG A 150 -22.66 15.84 -3.31
N LYS A 151 -21.41 16.30 -3.35
CA LYS A 151 -20.25 15.50 -3.79
C LYS A 151 -19.58 14.85 -2.58
N ILE A 152 -18.88 13.75 -2.79
CA ILE A 152 -18.08 13.07 -1.75
C ILE A 152 -17.15 14.07 -1.04
N ARG A 153 -17.02 13.93 0.28
CA ARG A 153 -16.08 14.73 1.07
C ARG A 153 -14.67 14.20 0.85
N LYS A 154 -13.70 15.10 0.71
CA LYS A 154 -12.29 14.70 0.70
C LYS A 154 -11.94 14.06 2.04
N PRO A 155 -11.13 12.97 2.05
CA PRO A 155 -10.62 12.40 3.29
C PRO A 155 -9.97 13.51 4.12
N ARG A 156 -10.50 13.78 5.31
CA ARG A 156 -9.91 14.80 6.18
C ARG A 156 -8.61 14.23 6.75
N PRO A 157 -7.47 14.94 6.61
CA PRO A 157 -6.25 14.51 7.29
C PRO A 157 -6.51 14.48 8.79
N SER A 158 -6.02 13.44 9.47
CA SER A 158 -6.18 13.32 10.93
C SER A 158 -5.61 14.53 11.66
N ILE A 159 -6.15 14.87 12.84
CA ILE A 159 -5.66 15.98 13.67
C ILE A 159 -4.15 15.84 13.96
N ARG A 160 -3.65 14.61 14.14
CA ARG A 160 -2.20 14.34 14.31
C ARG A 160 -1.39 14.63 13.04
N ALA A 161 -1.93 14.30 11.87
CA ALA A 161 -1.29 14.64 10.59
C ALA A 161 -1.32 16.15 10.33
N GLN A 162 -2.41 16.82 10.70
CA GLN A 162 -2.53 18.29 10.67
C GLN A 162 -1.51 18.93 11.62
N LEU A 163 -1.43 18.51 12.88
CA LEU A 163 -0.44 18.99 13.85
C LEU A 163 1.01 18.77 13.39
N LYS A 164 1.31 17.67 12.70
CA LYS A 164 2.64 17.44 12.10
C LYS A 164 2.91 18.36 10.90
N ALA A 165 1.90 18.59 10.04
CA ALA A 165 2.01 19.51 8.92
C ALA A 165 2.11 20.98 9.37
N ASP A 166 1.41 21.35 10.44
CA ASP A 166 1.45 22.67 11.06
C ASP A 166 2.82 22.91 11.69
N LYS A 167 3.40 21.91 12.38
CA LYS A 167 4.79 21.97 12.85
C LYS A 167 5.81 22.13 11.72
N ALA A 168 5.56 21.57 10.53
CA ALA A 168 6.41 21.75 9.36
C ALA A 168 6.24 23.12 8.69
N LYS A 169 5.09 23.78 8.85
CA LYS A 169 4.86 25.15 8.35
C LYS A 169 5.34 26.24 9.31
N THR A 170 5.50 25.94 10.60
CA THR A 170 6.06 26.88 11.58
C THR A 170 7.54 26.59 11.87
N ALA A 171 8.42 26.96 10.94
CA ALA A 171 9.81 27.29 11.28
C ALA A 171 9.90 28.78 11.67
N PRO A 172 10.70 29.17 12.68
CA PRO A 172 10.42 30.31 13.55
C PRO A 172 10.77 31.63 12.89
N LYS A 173 9.77 32.47 12.58
CA LYS A 173 10.01 33.89 12.29
C LYS A 173 9.90 34.73 13.56
N LYS A 174 11.09 35.20 13.95
CA LYS A 174 11.41 36.41 14.73
C LYS A 174 11.02 36.42 16.21
N ALA A 175 12.07 36.56 17.02
CA ALA A 175 12.04 37.03 18.39
C ALA A 175 11.13 38.26 18.54
N ALA A 176 10.18 38.17 19.45
CA ALA A 176 9.36 39.29 19.87
C ALA A 176 10.22 40.27 20.68
N ALA A 177 10.57 41.40 20.08
CA ALA A 177 10.97 42.58 20.82
C ALA A 177 9.74 43.13 21.56
N LYS A 178 9.91 43.33 22.87
CA LYS A 178 8.96 43.94 23.80
C LYS A 178 8.33 45.21 23.22
N THR A 179 7.04 45.41 23.46
CA THR A 179 6.49 46.69 23.92
C THR A 179 5.19 46.44 24.70
N LYS A 180 5.17 46.95 25.94
CA LYS A 180 4.00 47.12 26.82
C LYS A 180 3.33 48.47 26.52
N ASN A 181 2.04 48.55 26.84
CA ASN A 181 1.18 49.72 27.22
C ASN A 181 -0.19 49.53 26.54
N HIS A 182 -1.35 49.69 27.16
CA HIS A 182 -1.87 50.61 28.19
C HIS A 182 -2.98 49.85 29.00
N ASP A 183 -3.16 50.00 30.31
CA ASP A 183 -3.77 51.11 31.11
C ASP A 183 -5.17 50.72 31.60
N MET A 184 -5.42 50.96 32.88
CA MET A 184 -6.74 51.15 33.52
C MET A 184 -6.50 51.71 34.93
N GLU A 185 -6.91 52.97 35.08
CA GLU A 185 -7.16 53.81 36.27
C GLU A 185 -7.25 53.13 37.64
N VAL A 186 -6.64 53.76 38.68
CA VAL A 186 -7.30 54.53 39.77
C VAL A 186 -6.29 55.51 40.36
#